data_AF-A0A969B2R9-F1
#
_entry.id   AF-A0A969B2R9-F1
#
_cell.length_a   1.000
_cell.length_b   1.000
_cell.length_c   1.000
_cell.angle_alpha   90.00
_cell.angle_beta   90.00
_cell.angle_gamma   90.00
#
_symmetry.space_group_name_H-M   'P 1'
#
loop_
_entity.id
_entity.type
_entity.pdbx_description
1 polymer ?
#
loop_
_entity_poly.entity_id
_entity_poly.type
_entity_poly.pdbx_seq_one_letter_code
_entity_poly.pdbx_strand_id
1 'polypeptide(L)'
;MTVMFVDIRGFATLSEAMTPQENFDFVNAYFQRVSPEVRGHQGFIVKYLGDGLMAIFPERAEDAIAAGIAQLQQMQQFEVDDFGLKAVHIGIGIHHGPMMVGIVGEAQRMQGDAFSDDVNLASRLEGLTKFYGVSMLISEQVLAQLGADHPYQVRELDRVTVKGRSQPLRIYEVFDGDPSQTRYRKAQTRRHFEAGIHCYQVGDFVAAQGHFRAVLQIHPEDKPAQLYGKRLAGLLSKPPKSPWTGVSEWGRK
;
A
#
# COMPACT_ATOMS: atom_id res chain seq x y z
N MET A 1 -2.84 -11.36 14.19
CA MET A 1 -2.50 -11.99 12.89
C MET A 1 -2.31 -10.88 11.87
N THR A 2 -1.48 -11.09 10.86
CA THR A 2 -1.26 -10.11 9.80
C THR A 2 -2.05 -10.49 8.56
N VAL A 3 -2.68 -9.52 7.91
CA VAL A 3 -3.46 -9.70 6.68
C VAL A 3 -2.89 -8.80 5.60
N MET A 4 -2.87 -9.32 4.38
CA MET A 4 -2.41 -8.65 3.17
C MET A 4 -3.52 -8.67 2.12
N PHE A 5 -3.73 -7.52 1.47
CA PHE A 5 -4.48 -7.42 0.23
C PHE A 5 -3.54 -6.96 -0.88
N VAL A 6 -3.70 -7.56 -2.05
CA VAL A 6 -2.97 -7.21 -3.28
C VAL A 6 -3.96 -7.04 -4.41
N ASP A 7 -3.75 -6.06 -5.29
CA ASP A 7 -4.62 -5.74 -6.44
C ASP A 7 -3.79 -5.18 -7.61
N ILE A 8 -4.17 -5.43 -8.87
CA ILE A 8 -3.46 -4.94 -10.05
C ILE A 8 -3.90 -3.50 -10.38
N ARG A 9 -2.91 -2.63 -10.52
CA ARG A 9 -3.14 -1.23 -10.87
C ARG A 9 -3.73 -1.07 -12.25
N GLY A 10 -4.93 -0.48 -12.28
CA GLY A 10 -5.58 -0.13 -13.54
C GLY A 10 -6.06 -1.37 -14.29
N PHE A 11 -6.33 -2.48 -13.59
CA PHE A 11 -6.77 -3.72 -14.19
C PHE A 11 -8.01 -3.55 -15.08
N ALA A 12 -8.98 -2.74 -14.69
CA ALA A 12 -10.15 -2.45 -15.53
C ALA A 12 -9.74 -1.99 -16.94
N THR A 13 -8.88 -0.97 -17.03
CA THR A 13 -8.36 -0.45 -18.30
C THR A 13 -7.49 -1.48 -19.04
N LEU A 14 -6.74 -2.30 -18.31
CA LEU A 14 -5.94 -3.38 -18.90
C LEU A 14 -6.84 -4.44 -19.55
N SER A 15 -7.89 -4.85 -18.84
CA SER A 15 -8.82 -5.90 -19.26
C SER A 15 -9.71 -5.49 -20.44
N GLU A 16 -10.02 -4.19 -20.59
CA GLU A 16 -10.77 -3.66 -21.74
C GLU A 16 -10.06 -3.88 -23.08
N ALA A 17 -8.73 -4.02 -23.06
CA ALA A 17 -7.92 -4.27 -24.26
C ALA A 17 -7.74 -5.77 -24.56
N MET A 18 -8.29 -6.66 -23.74
CA MET A 18 -8.12 -8.11 -23.84
C MET A 18 -9.43 -8.81 -24.19
N THR A 19 -9.33 -9.91 -24.93
CA THR A 19 -10.42 -10.88 -25.02
C THR A 19 -10.63 -11.58 -23.67
N PRO A 20 -11.81 -12.19 -23.40
CA PRO A 20 -12.04 -12.94 -22.16
C PRO A 20 -11.00 -14.04 -21.89
N GLN A 21 -10.53 -14.72 -22.95
CA GLN A 21 -9.52 -15.77 -22.83
C GLN A 21 -8.16 -15.18 -22.46
N GLU A 22 -7.71 -14.14 -23.15
CA GLU A 22 -6.45 -13.45 -22.84
C GLU A 22 -6.45 -12.89 -21.41
N ASN A 23 -7.57 -12.32 -20.97
CA ASN A 23 -7.70 -11.81 -19.61
C ASN A 23 -7.62 -12.95 -18.57
N PHE A 24 -8.27 -14.08 -18.82
CA PHE A 24 -8.19 -15.24 -17.94
C PHE A 24 -6.77 -15.82 -17.86
N ASP A 25 -6.09 -15.94 -18.99
CA ASP A 25 -4.71 -16.43 -19.06
C ASP A 25 -3.74 -15.47 -18.37
N PHE A 26 -3.94 -14.16 -18.56
CA PHE A 26 -3.18 -13.11 -17.89
C PHE A 26 -3.31 -13.19 -16.37
N VAL A 27 -4.54 -13.24 -15.85
CA VAL A 27 -4.78 -13.32 -14.39
C VAL A 27 -4.16 -14.59 -13.80
N ASN A 28 -4.25 -15.72 -14.49
CA ASN A 28 -3.61 -16.96 -14.05
C ASN A 28 -2.08 -16.88 -14.05
N ALA A 29 -1.47 -16.32 -15.10
CA ALA A 29 -0.02 -16.14 -15.18
C ALA A 29 0.49 -15.17 -14.10
N TYR A 30 -0.26 -14.10 -13.83
CA TYR A 30 -0.01 -13.21 -12.71
C TYR A 30 -0.02 -13.96 -11.37
N PHE A 31 -1.09 -14.71 -11.08
CA PHE A 31 -1.18 -15.47 -9.83
C PHE A 31 -0.10 -16.56 -9.71
N GLN A 32 0.32 -17.18 -10.81
CA GLN A 32 1.42 -18.15 -10.81
C GLN A 32 2.75 -17.55 -10.34
N ARG A 33 2.97 -16.24 -10.54
CA ARG A 33 4.17 -15.53 -10.08
C ARG A 33 4.05 -15.00 -8.66
N VAL A 34 2.92 -14.39 -8.29
CA VAL A 34 2.79 -13.72 -6.97
C VAL A 34 2.35 -14.66 -5.84
N SER A 35 1.62 -15.74 -6.15
CA SER A 35 1.10 -16.66 -5.13
C SER A 35 2.19 -17.49 -4.43
N PRO A 36 3.24 -17.97 -5.12
CA PRO A 36 4.35 -18.65 -4.46
C PRO A 36 5.04 -17.80 -3.40
N GLU A 37 5.15 -16.48 -3.60
CA GLU A 37 5.79 -15.58 -2.64
C GLU A 37 5.04 -15.51 -1.31
N VAL A 38 3.70 -15.60 -1.33
CA VAL A 38 2.91 -15.72 -0.09
C VAL A 38 3.27 -17.00 0.66
N ARG A 39 3.27 -18.14 -0.04
CA ARG A 39 3.55 -19.45 0.57
C ARG A 39 4.99 -19.60 1.03
N GLY A 40 5.94 -19.06 0.26
CA GLY A 40 7.37 -19.09 0.57
C GLY A 40 7.71 -18.33 1.86
N HIS A 41 6.88 -17.36 2.23
CA HIS A 41 7.01 -16.58 3.45
C HIS A 41 5.91 -16.92 4.46
N GLN A 42 5.60 -18.20 4.66
CA GLN A 42 4.70 -18.69 5.72
C GLN A 42 3.26 -18.12 5.69
N GLY A 43 2.85 -17.54 4.56
CA GLY A 43 1.51 -17.02 4.36
C GLY A 43 0.55 -18.05 3.76
N PHE A 44 -0.73 -17.80 3.97
CA PHE A 44 -1.82 -18.57 3.37
C PHE A 44 -2.73 -17.64 2.56
N ILE A 45 -2.96 -17.98 1.28
CA ILE A 45 -3.93 -17.27 0.45
C ILE A 45 -5.33 -17.74 0.86
N VAL A 46 -6.11 -16.84 1.41
CA VAL A 46 -7.50 -17.10 1.83
C VAL A 46 -8.40 -17.21 0.60
N LYS A 47 -8.31 -16.23 -0.30
CA LYS A 47 -9.11 -16.18 -1.53
C LYS A 47 -8.50 -15.24 -2.58
N TYR A 48 -8.83 -15.51 -3.84
CA TYR A 48 -8.63 -14.58 -4.95
C TYR A 48 -9.86 -13.65 -5.07
N LEU A 49 -9.63 -12.40 -5.45
CA LEU A 49 -10.59 -11.31 -5.49
C LEU A 49 -10.50 -10.62 -6.85
N GLY A 50 -11.04 -11.24 -7.90
CA GLY A 50 -10.83 -10.75 -9.27
C GLY A 50 -9.35 -10.89 -9.66
N ASP A 51 -8.70 -9.77 -9.90
CA ASP A 51 -7.27 -9.63 -10.18
C ASP A 51 -6.40 -9.48 -8.91
N GLY A 52 -7.04 -9.41 -7.74
CA GLY A 52 -6.38 -9.32 -6.45
C GLY A 52 -6.35 -10.64 -5.67
N LEU A 53 -5.64 -10.62 -4.54
CA LEU A 53 -5.69 -11.70 -3.56
C LEU A 53 -5.74 -11.18 -2.13
N MET A 54 -6.29 -12.01 -1.25
CA MET A 54 -6.26 -11.84 0.19
C MET A 54 -5.44 -12.96 0.81
N ALA A 55 -4.42 -12.59 1.58
CA ALA A 55 -3.56 -13.52 2.30
C ALA A 55 -3.47 -13.18 3.78
N ILE A 56 -3.18 -14.20 4.59
CA ILE A 56 -2.93 -14.07 6.03
C ILE A 56 -1.58 -14.66 6.38
N PHE A 57 -0.94 -14.07 7.39
CA PHE A 57 0.34 -14.49 7.94
C PHE A 57 0.15 -14.67 9.45
N PRO A 58 0.06 -15.92 9.94
CA PRO A 58 -0.36 -16.23 11.30
C PRO A 58 0.68 -15.85 12.36
N GLU A 59 1.96 -16.05 12.05
CA GLU A 59 3.05 -15.95 13.02
C GLU A 59 3.64 -14.53 13.10
N ARG A 60 4.20 -14.03 12.00
CA ARG A 60 5.02 -12.81 12.00
C ARG A 60 4.53 -11.76 11.01
N ALA A 61 4.68 -10.48 11.35
CA ALA A 61 4.33 -9.38 10.46
C ALA A 61 5.39 -9.19 9.36
N GLU A 62 6.63 -9.49 9.67
CA GLU A 62 7.80 -9.49 8.78
C GLU A 62 7.59 -10.40 7.58
N ASP A 63 6.94 -11.55 7.79
CA ASP A 63 6.64 -12.52 6.74
C ASP A 63 5.75 -11.91 5.64
N ALA A 64 4.74 -11.12 6.04
CA ALA A 64 3.90 -10.39 5.10
C ALA A 64 4.69 -9.31 4.34
N ILE A 65 5.59 -8.58 5.02
CA ILE A 65 6.41 -7.56 4.37
C ILE A 65 7.36 -8.21 3.36
N ALA A 66 8.04 -9.28 3.75
CA ALA A 66 8.97 -10.01 2.89
C ALA A 66 8.25 -10.59 1.65
N ALA A 67 7.06 -11.19 1.84
CA ALA A 67 6.22 -11.63 0.74
C ALA A 67 5.86 -10.48 -0.21
N GLY A 68 5.44 -9.33 0.33
CA GLY A 68 5.06 -8.16 -0.48
C GLY A 68 6.24 -7.60 -1.27
N ILE A 69 7.43 -7.54 -0.66
CA ILE A 69 8.67 -7.13 -1.34
C ILE A 69 8.99 -8.10 -2.48
N ALA A 70 8.92 -9.40 -2.24
CA ALA A 70 9.21 -10.41 -3.24
C ALA A 70 8.20 -10.35 -4.41
N GLN A 71 6.90 -10.18 -4.12
CA GLN A 71 5.88 -9.97 -5.15
C GLN A 71 6.17 -8.76 -6.02
N LEU A 72 6.55 -7.62 -5.43
CA LEU A 72 6.92 -6.42 -6.18
C LEU A 72 8.15 -6.66 -7.08
N GLN A 73 9.12 -7.44 -6.62
CA GLN A 73 10.29 -7.81 -7.42
C GLN A 73 9.94 -8.75 -8.58
N GLN A 74 9.04 -9.72 -8.36
CA GLN A 74 8.50 -10.57 -9.44
C GLN A 74 7.79 -9.73 -10.52
N MET A 75 7.07 -8.67 -10.11
CA MET A 75 6.37 -7.79 -11.05
C MET A 75 7.30 -6.95 -11.91
N GLN A 76 8.49 -6.61 -11.44
CA GLN A 76 9.50 -5.95 -12.26
C GLN A 76 10.02 -6.86 -13.38
N GLN A 77 9.98 -8.18 -13.19
CA GLN A 77 10.39 -9.16 -14.19
C GLN A 77 9.24 -9.53 -15.15
N PHE A 78 7.99 -9.47 -14.68
CA PHE A 78 6.78 -9.75 -15.46
C PHE A 78 6.65 -8.86 -16.70
N GLU A 79 7.19 -7.64 -16.66
CA GLU A 79 7.11 -6.67 -17.77
C GLU A 79 7.81 -7.15 -19.04
N VAL A 80 8.74 -8.11 -18.95
CA VAL A 80 9.66 -8.45 -20.04
C VAL A 80 9.19 -9.63 -20.90
N ASP A 81 8.36 -10.55 -20.39
CA ASP A 81 8.38 -11.92 -20.91
C ASP A 81 7.06 -12.49 -21.50
N ASP A 82 5.85 -12.10 -21.06
CA ASP A 82 4.71 -13.03 -21.28
C ASP A 82 3.54 -12.55 -22.16
N PHE A 83 3.22 -11.26 -22.21
CA PHE A 83 1.98 -10.79 -22.88
C PHE A 83 2.17 -9.55 -23.76
N GLY A 84 3.40 -9.06 -23.93
CA GLY A 84 3.67 -7.80 -24.64
C GLY A 84 2.98 -6.58 -24.01
N LEU A 85 2.55 -6.71 -22.76
CA LEU A 85 1.87 -5.66 -22.01
C LEU A 85 2.89 -4.66 -21.48
N LYS A 86 2.40 -3.44 -21.22
CA LYS A 86 3.14 -2.47 -20.42
C LYS A 86 3.35 -3.03 -19.01
N ALA A 87 4.32 -2.43 -18.33
CA ALA A 87 4.56 -2.55 -16.90
C ALA A 87 3.31 -2.87 -16.06
N VAL A 88 3.28 -4.06 -15.44
CA VAL A 88 2.21 -4.46 -14.52
C VAL A 88 2.61 -4.02 -13.12
N HIS A 89 1.78 -3.15 -12.53
CA HIS A 89 2.01 -2.67 -11.17
C HIS A 89 0.93 -3.22 -10.24
N ILE A 90 1.30 -3.48 -8.98
CA ILE A 90 0.37 -3.91 -7.94
C ILE A 90 0.36 -2.93 -6.78
N GLY A 91 -0.77 -2.88 -6.06
CA GLY A 91 -0.89 -2.26 -4.76
C GLY A 91 -0.93 -3.31 -3.67
N ILE A 92 -0.22 -3.09 -2.57
CA ILE A 92 -0.18 -4.01 -1.42
C ILE A 92 -0.55 -3.26 -0.15
N GLY A 93 -1.62 -3.69 0.52
CA GLY A 93 -2.01 -3.19 1.84
C GLY A 93 -1.82 -4.24 2.91
N ILE A 94 -1.06 -3.93 3.97
CA ILE A 94 -0.77 -4.86 5.05
C ILE A 94 -1.21 -4.27 6.39
N HIS A 95 -1.91 -5.07 7.18
CA HIS A 95 -2.36 -4.68 8.52
C HIS A 95 -2.20 -5.81 9.52
N HIS A 96 -1.91 -5.47 10.77
CA HIS A 96 -1.82 -6.41 11.88
C HIS A 96 -2.91 -6.11 12.91
N GLY A 97 -3.71 -7.12 13.24
CA GLY A 97 -4.80 -6.97 14.19
C GLY A 97 -5.49 -8.30 14.55
N PRO A 98 -6.48 -8.26 15.44
CA PRO A 98 -7.33 -9.41 15.72
C PRO A 98 -8.19 -9.75 14.51
N MET A 99 -8.30 -11.04 14.21
CA MET A 99 -9.21 -11.53 13.17
C MET A 99 -9.62 -12.97 13.46
N MET A 100 -10.80 -13.36 12.99
CA MET A 100 -11.25 -14.74 13.01
C MET A 100 -11.06 -15.34 11.63
N VAL A 101 -10.33 -16.46 11.55
CA VAL A 101 -10.16 -17.24 10.33
C VAL A 101 -10.97 -18.51 10.47
N GLY A 102 -11.75 -18.86 9.45
CA GLY A 102 -12.60 -20.04 9.50
C GLY A 102 -13.15 -20.44 8.12
N ILE A 103 -13.89 -21.54 8.10
CA ILE A 103 -14.59 -21.98 6.89
C ILE A 103 -16.01 -21.42 6.96
N VAL A 104 -16.44 -20.74 5.90
CA VAL A 104 -17.78 -20.16 5.78
C VAL A 104 -18.43 -20.67 4.51
N GLY A 105 -19.72 -20.95 4.59
CA GLY A 105 -20.47 -21.48 3.45
C GLY A 105 -21.72 -22.23 3.87
N GLU A 106 -22.33 -22.88 2.89
CA GLU A 106 -23.42 -23.83 3.08
C GLU A 106 -23.02 -25.22 2.56
N ALA A 107 -23.88 -26.21 2.73
CA ALA A 107 -23.60 -27.62 2.45
C ALA A 107 -22.99 -27.90 1.06
N GLN A 108 -23.31 -27.11 0.04
CA GLN A 108 -22.81 -27.29 -1.32
C GLN A 108 -21.64 -26.36 -1.70
N ARG A 109 -21.29 -25.39 -0.84
CA ARG A 109 -20.23 -24.42 -1.11
C ARG A 109 -19.61 -23.90 0.18
N MET A 110 -18.41 -24.39 0.48
CA MET A 110 -17.59 -23.97 1.61
C MET A 110 -16.31 -23.28 1.12
N GLN A 111 -15.88 -22.22 1.78
CA GLN A 111 -14.62 -21.52 1.50
C GLN A 111 -13.95 -21.05 2.78
N GLY A 112 -12.61 -21.01 2.79
CA GLY A 112 -11.87 -20.32 3.84
C GLY A 112 -12.08 -18.82 3.74
N ASP A 113 -12.26 -18.15 4.88
CA ASP A 113 -12.38 -16.70 4.93
C ASP A 113 -11.83 -16.16 6.26
N ALA A 114 -11.60 -14.84 6.32
CA ALA A 114 -11.26 -14.15 7.56
C ALA A 114 -12.13 -12.91 7.76
N PHE A 115 -12.58 -12.71 8.99
CA PHE A 115 -13.50 -11.63 9.36
C PHE A 115 -12.95 -10.82 10.52
N SER A 116 -12.83 -9.51 10.31
CA SER A 116 -12.79 -8.47 11.34
C SER A 116 -12.81 -7.08 10.69
N ASP A 117 -12.93 -6.05 11.52
CA ASP A 117 -12.70 -4.68 11.09
C ASP A 117 -11.26 -4.47 10.61
N ASP A 118 -10.29 -5.21 11.17
CA ASP A 118 -8.87 -5.19 10.80
C ASP A 118 -8.64 -5.76 9.38
N VAL A 119 -9.40 -6.80 8.97
CA VAL A 119 -9.39 -7.30 7.58
C VAL A 119 -9.84 -6.21 6.61
N ASN A 120 -10.94 -5.52 6.93
CA ASN A 120 -11.43 -4.42 6.10
C ASN A 120 -10.46 -3.24 6.05
N LEU A 121 -9.71 -3.00 7.13
CA LEU A 121 -8.68 -1.97 7.18
C LEU A 121 -7.53 -2.27 6.22
N ALA A 122 -7.07 -3.52 6.14
CA ALA A 122 -6.03 -3.95 5.22
C ALA A 122 -6.42 -3.70 3.75
N SER A 123 -7.65 -4.05 3.36
CA SER A 123 -8.19 -3.76 2.03
C SER A 123 -8.24 -2.26 1.74
N ARG A 124 -8.55 -1.42 2.73
CA ARG A 124 -8.52 0.05 2.57
C ARG A 124 -7.10 0.57 2.42
N LEU A 125 -6.12 -0.01 3.12
CA LEU A 125 -4.72 0.34 2.95
C LEU A 125 -4.24 0.02 1.55
N GLU A 126 -4.65 -1.13 0.99
CA GLU A 126 -4.43 -1.43 -0.43
C GLU A 126 -5.05 -0.31 -1.27
N GLY A 127 -6.33 0.01 -1.12
CA GLY A 127 -6.95 1.07 -1.93
C GLY A 127 -6.24 2.44 -1.84
N LEU A 128 -5.66 2.78 -0.68
CA LEU A 128 -4.87 4.00 -0.48
C LEU A 128 -3.55 4.00 -1.25
N THR A 129 -2.97 2.82 -1.51
CA THR A 129 -1.72 2.74 -2.28
C THR A 129 -1.90 3.38 -3.67
N LYS A 130 -3.08 3.24 -4.30
CA LYS A 130 -3.42 3.88 -5.58
C LYS A 130 -3.44 5.41 -5.46
N PHE A 131 -4.05 5.92 -4.40
CA PHE A 131 -4.21 7.35 -4.17
C PHE A 131 -2.87 8.06 -3.95
N TYR A 132 -2.03 7.48 -3.09
CA TYR A 132 -0.69 8.03 -2.85
C TYR A 132 0.29 7.71 -3.97
N GLY A 133 -0.04 6.74 -4.82
CA GLY A 133 0.82 6.32 -5.93
C GLY A 133 2.06 5.56 -5.45
N VAL A 134 1.89 4.75 -4.41
CA VAL A 134 2.94 3.90 -3.82
C VAL A 134 2.61 2.42 -4.04
N SER A 135 3.61 1.56 -3.89
CA SER A 135 3.48 0.12 -4.18
C SER A 135 2.96 -0.66 -2.98
N MET A 136 3.43 -0.32 -1.77
CA MET A 136 3.10 -1.04 -0.54
C MET A 136 2.89 -0.10 0.64
N LEU A 137 1.80 -0.32 1.37
CA LEU A 137 1.44 0.39 2.58
C LEU A 137 1.29 -0.59 3.74
N ILE A 138 1.84 -0.21 4.89
CA ILE A 138 1.65 -0.90 6.16
C ILE A 138 1.02 0.04 7.18
N SER A 139 0.27 -0.51 8.12
CA SER A 139 -0.25 0.27 9.26
C SER A 139 0.80 0.43 10.37
N GLU A 140 0.57 1.38 11.28
CA GLU A 140 1.39 1.52 12.50
C GLU A 140 1.45 0.25 13.34
N GLN A 141 0.39 -0.58 13.34
CA GLN A 141 0.36 -1.86 14.05
C GLN A 141 1.33 -2.87 13.45
N VAL A 142 1.48 -2.90 12.12
CA VAL A 142 2.48 -3.75 11.46
C VAL A 142 3.88 -3.27 11.85
N LEU A 143 4.14 -1.96 11.75
CA LEU A 143 5.43 -1.37 12.11
C LEU A 143 5.81 -1.67 13.57
N ALA A 144 4.85 -1.60 14.49
CA ALA A 144 5.05 -1.91 15.90
C ALA A 144 5.46 -3.37 16.15
N GLN A 145 5.08 -4.31 15.28
CA GLN A 145 5.51 -5.71 15.39
C GLN A 145 6.97 -5.93 14.96
N LEU A 146 7.55 -5.06 14.13
CA LEU A 146 8.91 -5.26 13.58
C LEU A 146 10.01 -4.91 14.58
N GLY A 147 9.71 -4.11 15.61
CA GLY A 147 10.70 -3.53 16.51
C GLY A 147 11.48 -2.36 15.90
N ALA A 148 12.27 -1.66 16.72
CA ALA A 148 12.96 -0.43 16.32
C ALA A 148 14.13 -0.66 15.35
N ASP A 149 14.79 -1.82 15.43
CA ASP A 149 15.99 -2.15 14.66
C ASP A 149 15.69 -2.96 13.38
N HIS A 150 14.46 -2.84 12.85
CA HIS A 150 14.07 -3.59 11.65
C HIS A 150 14.91 -3.16 10.42
N PRO A 151 15.20 -4.07 9.48
CA PRO A 151 16.07 -3.77 8.33
C PRO A 151 15.36 -3.00 7.20
N TYR A 152 14.02 -2.93 7.23
CA TYR A 152 13.22 -2.42 6.12
C TYR A 152 13.34 -0.91 5.91
N GLN A 153 13.25 -0.50 4.65
CA GLN A 153 13.20 0.89 4.23
C GLN A 153 11.77 1.41 4.32
N VAL A 154 11.48 2.07 5.44
CA VAL A 154 10.16 2.60 5.78
C VAL A 154 10.20 4.12 5.86
N ARG A 155 9.10 4.79 5.49
CA ARG A 155 8.84 6.21 5.79
C ARG A 155 7.37 6.44 6.17
N GLU A 156 7.10 7.35 7.11
CA GLU A 156 5.73 7.76 7.42
C GLU A 156 5.13 8.50 6.21
N LEU A 157 3.93 8.09 5.79
CA LEU A 157 3.31 8.61 4.57
C LEU A 157 2.18 9.61 4.86
N ASP A 158 1.30 9.29 5.80
CA ASP A 158 0.18 10.15 6.19
C ASP A 158 -0.42 9.65 7.53
N ARG A 159 -1.24 10.49 8.13
CA ARG A 159 -2.16 10.13 9.21
C ARG A 159 -3.58 10.26 8.69
N VAL A 160 -4.25 9.12 8.47
CA VAL A 160 -5.53 9.07 7.76
C VAL A 160 -6.68 8.61 8.65
N THR A 161 -7.88 9.15 8.41
CA THR A 161 -9.12 8.53 8.88
C THR A 161 -9.83 7.89 7.70
N VAL A 162 -10.04 6.57 7.75
CA VAL A 162 -10.74 5.83 6.69
C VAL A 162 -12.20 5.58 7.05
N LYS A 163 -13.05 5.37 6.04
CA LYS A 163 -14.46 5.03 6.22
C LYS A 163 -14.64 3.88 7.22
N GLY A 164 -15.56 4.05 8.17
CA GLY A 164 -15.86 3.05 9.19
C GLY A 164 -14.99 3.14 10.45
N ARG A 165 -14.02 4.06 10.53
CA ARG A 165 -13.23 4.31 11.74
C ARG A 165 -13.25 5.80 12.10
N SER A 166 -13.39 6.10 13.39
CA SER A 166 -13.32 7.47 13.91
C SER A 166 -11.90 7.88 14.30
N GLN A 167 -11.08 6.92 14.73
CA GLN A 167 -9.70 7.14 15.12
C GLN A 167 -8.76 7.21 13.90
N PRO A 168 -7.92 8.24 13.79
CA PRO A 168 -6.89 8.32 12.76
C PRO A 168 -5.84 7.22 12.93
N LEU A 169 -5.30 6.75 11.81
CA LEU A 169 -4.28 5.72 11.70
C LEU A 169 -3.06 6.30 10.98
N ARG A 170 -1.85 6.09 11.52
CA ARG A 170 -0.62 6.35 10.77
C ARG A 170 -0.37 5.22 9.78
N ILE A 171 -0.01 5.60 8.57
CA ILE A 171 0.34 4.67 7.49
C ILE A 171 1.77 4.93 7.03
N TYR A 172 2.45 3.85 6.68
CA TYR A 172 3.85 3.88 6.31
C TYR A 172 4.02 3.21 4.96
N GLU A 173 4.87 3.80 4.15
CA GLU A 173 5.32 3.18 2.92
C GLU A 173 6.55 2.32 3.20
N VAL A 174 6.51 1.06 2.78
CA VAL A 174 7.69 0.19 2.70
C VAL A 174 8.11 0.16 1.24
N PHE A 175 9.33 0.62 0.95
CA PHE A 175 9.79 0.81 -0.43
C PHE A 175 10.94 -0.11 -0.85
N ASP A 176 11.25 -1.15 -0.07
CA ASP A 176 12.26 -2.16 -0.41
C ASP A 176 11.95 -2.90 -1.74
N GLY A 177 10.67 -3.01 -2.10
CA GLY A 177 10.21 -3.66 -3.34
C GLY A 177 10.25 -2.76 -4.59
N ASP A 178 10.57 -1.48 -4.46
CA ASP A 178 10.59 -0.56 -5.61
C ASP A 178 11.83 -0.76 -6.50
N PRO A 179 11.83 -0.25 -7.76
CA PRO A 179 13.01 -0.23 -8.61
C PRO A 179 14.20 0.46 -7.93
N SER A 180 15.42 -0.01 -8.21
CA SER A 180 16.66 0.42 -7.53
C SER A 180 16.84 1.95 -7.48
N GLN A 181 16.59 2.63 -8.60
CA GLN A 181 16.70 4.09 -8.70
C GLN A 181 15.67 4.82 -7.82
N THR A 182 14.43 4.30 -7.76
CA THR A 182 13.35 4.82 -6.92
C THR A 182 13.71 4.64 -5.44
N ARG A 183 14.19 3.45 -5.05
CA ARG A 183 14.64 3.18 -3.68
C ARG A 183 15.73 4.13 -3.23
N TYR A 184 16.75 4.31 -4.08
CA TYR A 184 17.87 5.21 -3.80
C TYR A 184 17.39 6.65 -3.57
N ARG A 185 16.55 7.18 -4.46
CA ARG A 185 16.00 8.53 -4.33
C ARG A 185 15.11 8.70 -3.10
N LYS A 186 14.27 7.71 -2.78
CA LYS A 186 13.45 7.71 -1.55
C LYS A 186 14.33 7.68 -0.30
N ALA A 187 15.38 6.86 -0.28
CA ALA A 187 16.32 6.81 0.84
C ALA A 187 17.04 8.15 1.05
N GLN A 188 17.50 8.81 -0.02
CA GLN A 188 18.13 10.13 0.05
C GLN A 188 17.19 11.22 0.57
N THR A 189 15.92 11.15 0.20
CA THR A 189 14.92 12.18 0.52
C THR A 189 14.11 11.89 1.78
N ARG A 190 14.22 10.68 2.37
CA ARG A 190 13.38 10.23 3.50
C ARG A 190 13.30 11.24 4.64
N ARG A 191 14.45 11.76 5.08
CA ARG A 191 14.50 12.73 6.18
C ARG A 191 13.73 14.03 5.86
N HIS A 192 13.85 14.53 4.63
CA HIS A 192 13.06 15.68 4.20
C HIS A 192 11.58 15.35 4.10
N PHE A 193 11.23 14.17 3.59
CA PHE A 193 9.85 13.73 3.49
C PHE A 193 9.18 13.68 4.88
N GLU A 194 9.79 12.98 5.83
CA GLU A 194 9.27 12.82 7.20
C GLU A 194 9.19 14.16 7.95
N ALA A 195 10.20 15.04 7.79
CA ALA A 195 10.13 16.40 8.33
C ALA A 195 8.97 17.20 7.71
N GLY A 196 8.74 17.05 6.40
CA GLY A 196 7.60 17.65 5.71
C GLY A 196 6.26 17.17 6.25
N ILE A 197 6.13 15.87 6.51
CA ILE A 197 4.94 15.27 7.15
C ILE A 197 4.74 15.85 8.55
N HIS A 198 5.79 15.89 9.37
CA HIS A 198 5.70 16.45 10.72
C HIS A 198 5.26 17.91 10.72
N CYS A 199 5.91 18.77 9.92
CA CYS A 199 5.55 20.17 9.77
C CYS A 199 4.10 20.33 9.27
N TYR A 200 3.69 19.51 8.29
CA TYR A 200 2.32 19.47 7.81
C TYR A 200 1.35 19.13 8.94
N GLN A 201 1.64 18.13 9.77
CA GLN A 201 0.76 17.70 10.86
C GLN A 201 0.60 18.75 11.95
N VAL A 202 1.66 19.50 12.29
CA VAL A 202 1.61 20.57 13.31
C VAL A 202 1.12 21.91 12.76
N GLY A 203 0.87 22.02 11.45
CA GLY A 203 0.33 23.22 10.81
C GLY A 203 1.38 24.23 10.34
N ASP A 204 2.67 23.89 10.38
CA ASP A 204 3.74 24.70 9.80
C ASP A 204 3.83 24.45 8.29
N PHE A 205 2.89 25.04 7.55
CA PHE A 205 2.74 24.83 6.11
C PHE A 205 3.91 25.38 5.29
N VAL A 206 4.59 26.42 5.78
CA VAL A 206 5.74 27.03 5.09
C VAL A 206 6.94 26.11 5.20
N ALA A 207 7.26 25.61 6.39
CA ALA A 207 8.33 24.63 6.57
C ALA A 207 8.04 23.32 5.82
N ALA A 208 6.78 22.84 5.89
CA ALA A 208 6.35 21.66 5.15
C ALA A 208 6.58 21.83 3.63
N GLN A 209 6.22 22.98 3.06
CA GLN A 209 6.44 23.27 1.64
C GLN A 209 7.94 23.27 1.29
N GLY A 210 8.79 23.85 2.14
CA GLY A 210 10.24 23.81 1.97
C GLY A 210 10.78 22.38 1.89
N HIS A 211 10.35 21.52 2.82
CA HIS A 211 10.74 20.12 2.85
C HIS A 211 10.27 19.32 1.62
N PHE A 212 9.00 19.43 1.21
CA PHE A 212 8.52 18.72 0.02
C PHE A 212 9.15 19.25 -1.27
N ARG A 213 9.52 20.54 -1.35
CA ARG A 213 10.32 21.06 -2.47
C ARG A 213 11.70 20.42 -2.52
N ALA A 214 12.38 20.25 -1.39
CA ALA A 214 13.67 19.57 -1.33
C ALA A 214 13.55 18.09 -1.77
N VAL A 215 12.47 17.40 -1.40
CA VAL A 215 12.17 16.05 -1.91
C VAL A 215 12.05 16.08 -3.44
N LEU A 216 11.21 16.97 -3.99
CA LEU A 216 10.93 17.03 -5.42
C LEU A 216 12.11 17.50 -6.28
N GLN A 217 13.11 18.18 -5.70
CA GLN A 217 14.36 18.50 -6.39
C GLN A 217 15.21 17.25 -6.67
N ILE A 218 15.21 16.27 -5.76
CA ILE A 218 16.00 15.04 -5.87
C ILE A 218 15.17 13.92 -6.51
N HIS A 219 13.88 13.86 -6.19
CA HIS A 219 12.93 12.87 -6.69
C HIS A 219 11.67 13.56 -7.26
N PRO A 220 11.73 14.11 -8.48
CA PRO A 220 10.60 14.83 -9.07
C PRO A 220 9.34 13.98 -9.23
N GLU A 221 9.49 12.66 -9.34
CA GLU A 221 8.41 11.69 -9.56
C GLU A 221 7.78 11.17 -8.26
N ASP A 222 8.20 11.67 -7.09
CA ASP A 222 7.63 11.27 -5.80
C ASP A 222 6.17 11.73 -5.68
N LYS A 223 5.23 10.84 -6.04
CA LYS A 223 3.79 11.12 -6.07
C LYS A 223 3.25 11.61 -4.72
N PRO A 224 3.64 11.03 -3.57
CA PRO A 224 3.26 11.58 -2.27
C PRO A 224 3.74 13.03 -2.07
N ALA A 225 5.00 13.37 -2.39
CA ALA A 225 5.49 14.74 -2.24
C ALA A 225 4.77 15.73 -3.18
N GLN A 226 4.45 15.31 -4.41
CA GLN A 226 3.63 16.10 -5.33
C GLN A 226 2.22 16.36 -4.77
N LEU A 227 1.60 15.34 -4.16
CA LEU A 227 0.29 15.44 -3.51
C LEU A 227 0.33 16.47 -2.38
N TYR A 228 1.32 16.41 -1.49
CA TYR A 228 1.47 17.40 -0.42
C TYR A 228 1.75 18.80 -0.96
N GLY A 229 2.54 18.94 -2.03
CA GLY A 229 2.74 20.21 -2.72
C GLY A 229 1.42 20.85 -3.17
N LYS A 230 0.51 20.05 -3.76
CA LYS A 230 -0.84 20.49 -4.14
C LYS A 230 -1.70 20.86 -2.93
N ARG A 231 -1.70 20.04 -1.88
CA ARG A 231 -2.45 20.30 -0.63
C ARG A 231 -1.99 21.62 0.01
N LEU A 232 -0.68 21.84 0.11
CA LEU A 232 -0.08 23.02 0.71
C LEU A 232 -0.36 24.30 -0.09
N ALA A 233 -0.38 24.23 -1.43
CA ALA A 233 -0.79 25.38 -2.24
C ALA A 233 -2.23 25.82 -1.92
N GLY A 234 -3.14 24.87 -1.69
CA GLY A 234 -4.50 25.15 -1.23
C GLY A 234 -4.56 25.73 0.19
N LEU A 235 -3.79 25.19 1.13
CA LEU A 235 -3.77 25.63 2.52
C LEU A 235 -3.13 27.01 2.72
N LEU A 236 -2.08 27.33 1.95
CA LEU A 236 -1.42 28.63 2.01
C LEU A 236 -2.28 29.74 1.38
N SER A 237 -3.04 29.42 0.33
CA SER A 237 -3.98 30.37 -0.28
C SER A 237 -5.27 30.52 0.55
N LYS A 238 -5.71 29.45 1.22
CA LYS A 238 -6.91 29.44 2.05
C LYS A 238 -6.64 28.66 3.35
N PRO A 239 -6.17 29.36 4.41
CA PRO A 239 -5.92 28.73 5.69
C PRO A 239 -7.16 28.01 6.26
N PRO A 240 -6.96 26.93 7.04
CA PRO A 240 -8.06 26.18 7.61
C PRO A 240 -8.89 27.04 8.58
N LYS A 241 -10.22 26.92 8.50
CA LYS A 241 -11.17 27.66 9.35
C LYS A 241 -11.31 27.10 10.76
N SER A 242 -10.90 25.84 10.94
CA SER A 242 -10.97 25.10 12.19
C SER A 242 -9.55 24.72 12.64
N PRO A 243 -9.34 24.33 13.91
CA PRO A 243 -8.06 23.83 14.37
C PRO A 243 -7.55 22.74 13.44
N TRP A 244 -6.32 22.93 12.96
CA TRP A 244 -5.68 21.99 12.06
C TRP A 244 -5.39 20.68 12.79
N THR A 245 -5.86 19.56 12.26
CA THR A 245 -5.71 18.24 12.89
C THR A 245 -4.54 17.44 12.34
N GLY A 246 -4.01 17.83 11.18
CA GLY A 246 -3.00 17.07 10.46
C GLY A 246 -3.49 15.72 9.94
N VAL A 247 -4.81 15.49 9.91
CA VAL A 247 -5.42 14.21 9.52
C VAL A 247 -6.09 14.32 8.17
N SER A 248 -5.71 13.44 7.24
CA SER A 248 -6.38 13.28 5.95
C SER A 248 -7.65 12.44 6.09
N GLU A 249 -8.80 12.97 5.69
CA GLU A 249 -10.06 12.23 5.69
C GLU A 249 -10.27 11.50 4.36
N TRP A 250 -10.53 10.19 4.42
CA TRP A 250 -10.68 9.34 3.24
C TRP A 250 -12.00 8.55 3.29
N GLY A 251 -12.79 8.67 2.23
CA GLY A 251 -14.08 7.97 2.11
C GLY A 251 -15.21 8.51 2.99
N ARG A 252 -15.13 9.78 3.43
CA ARG A 252 -16.27 10.49 4.05
C ARG A 252 -17.06 11.26 2.99
N LYS A 253 -18.24 10.72 2.68
CA LYS A 253 -19.29 11.21 1.76
C LYS A 253 -18.85 11.51 0.34
#